data_AF-A0A927PAE6-F1
#
_entry.id   AF-A0A927PAE6-F1
#
_cell.length_a   1.000
_cell.length_b   1.000
_cell.length_c   1.000
_cell.angle_alpha   90.00
_cell.angle_beta   90.00
_cell.angle_gamma   90.00
#
_symmetry.space_group_name_H-M   'P 1'
#
loop_
_entity.id
_entity.type
_entity.pdbx_description
1 polymer ?
#
loop_
_entity_poly.entity_id
_entity_poly.type
_entity_poly.pdbx_seq_one_letter_code
_entity_poly.pdbx_strand_id
1 'polypeptide(L)'
;MKNHFEALYQRHTELKARFQTAKAANDTEAMEQVRAERKALDESIEAEGSAFARIYDLYESAKDRGNEHIDICECYDYRDEGSLITCLRELGIEAFTFSSRWSSAVESAWTFTKLGCTLMGMVEINSQTTNWDGDGYEKCHAYLFKIQ
;
A
#
# COMPACT_ATOMS: atom_id res chain seq x y z
N MET A 1 6.50 16.84 -2.85
CA MET A 1 5.39 17.15 -1.93
C MET A 1 5.48 16.10 -0.82
N LYS A 2 5.45 16.43 0.48
CA LYS A 2 5.44 15.35 1.48
C LYS A 2 4.07 14.67 1.43
N ASN A 3 4.03 13.35 1.24
CA ASN A 3 2.79 12.60 1.35
C ASN A 3 2.16 12.80 2.74
N HIS A 4 0.84 12.72 2.83
CA HIS A 4 0.09 12.79 4.09
C HIS A 4 -0.60 11.45 4.37
N PHE A 5 0.04 10.36 3.95
CA PHE A 5 -0.52 9.00 4.00
C PHE A 5 -0.82 8.53 5.42
N GLU A 6 0.04 8.81 6.39
CA GLU A 6 -0.23 8.43 7.78
C GLU A 6 -1.52 9.11 8.29
N ALA A 7 -1.75 10.38 7.96
CA ALA A 7 -2.97 11.08 8.37
C ALA A 7 -4.24 10.49 7.71
N LEU A 8 -4.16 10.14 6.43
CA LEU A 8 -5.25 9.45 5.72
C LEU A 8 -5.52 8.07 6.33
N TYR A 9 -4.45 7.31 6.62
CA TYR A 9 -4.54 5.99 7.23
C TYR A 9 -5.19 6.05 8.61
N GLN A 10 -4.76 6.97 9.48
CA GLN A 10 -5.38 7.16 10.79
C GLN A 10 -6.88 7.45 10.64
N ARG A 11 -7.27 8.36 9.74
CA ARG A 11 -8.68 8.66 9.48
C ARG A 11 -9.46 7.44 8.99
N HIS A 12 -8.88 6.62 8.12
CA HIS A 12 -9.51 5.37 7.67
C HIS A 12 -9.69 4.37 8.81
N THR A 13 -8.67 4.18 9.65
CA THR A 13 -8.76 3.28 10.82
C THR A 13 -9.81 3.74 11.83
N GLU A 14 -9.92 5.06 12.07
CA GLU A 14 -10.98 5.65 12.90
C GLU A 14 -12.38 5.37 12.34
N LEU A 15 -12.57 5.54 11.03
CA LEU A 15 -13.83 5.22 10.36
C LEU A 15 -14.15 3.72 10.46
N LYS A 16 -13.16 2.85 10.27
CA LYS A 16 -13.32 1.39 10.42
C LYS A 16 -13.75 1.03 11.84
N ALA A 17 -13.13 1.62 12.87
CA ALA A 17 -13.49 1.40 14.27
C ALA A 17 -14.91 1.90 14.60
N ARG A 18 -15.27 3.09 14.12
CA ARG A 18 -16.63 3.65 14.25
C ARG A 18 -17.67 2.75 13.60
N PHE A 19 -17.39 2.24 12.39
CA PHE A 19 -18.27 1.31 11.70
C PHE A 19 -18.49 0.02 12.49
N GLN A 20 -17.42 -0.59 13.04
CA GLN A 20 -17.56 -1.80 13.85
C GLN A 20 -18.37 -1.55 15.13
N THR A 21 -18.19 -0.39 15.75
CA THR A 21 -18.96 0.02 16.94
C THR A 21 -20.46 0.14 16.60
N ALA A 22 -20.79 0.84 15.52
CA ALA A 22 -22.17 0.98 15.05
C ALA A 22 -22.79 -0.38 14.67
N LYS A 23 -22.02 -1.23 13.98
CA LYS A 23 -22.44 -2.58 13.61
C LYS A 23 -22.73 -3.45 14.84
N ALA A 24 -21.90 -3.39 15.87
CA ALA A 24 -22.12 -4.12 17.12
C ALA A 24 -23.37 -3.65 17.87
N ALA A 25 -23.72 -2.36 17.73
CA ALA A 25 -24.94 -1.77 18.28
C ALA A 25 -26.20 -1.95 17.41
N ASN A 26 -26.08 -2.55 16.21
CA ASN A 26 -27.12 -2.57 15.18
C ASN A 26 -27.66 -1.17 14.80
N ASP A 27 -26.83 -0.14 14.89
CA ASP A 27 -27.18 1.23 14.53
C ASP A 27 -27.00 1.45 13.02
N THR A 28 -28.09 1.32 12.27
CA THR A 28 -28.06 1.47 10.82
C THR A 28 -27.79 2.90 10.36
N GLU A 29 -28.22 3.91 11.12
CA GLU A 29 -28.01 5.31 10.74
C GLU A 29 -26.53 5.68 10.89
N ALA A 30 -25.91 5.29 11.99
CA ALA A 30 -24.47 5.50 12.19
C ALA A 30 -23.63 4.73 11.16
N MET A 31 -24.05 3.51 10.77
CA MET A 31 -23.37 2.77 9.69
C MET A 31 -23.42 3.52 8.34
N GLU A 32 -24.56 4.09 7.96
CA GLU A 32 -24.69 4.87 6.73
C GLU A 32 -23.89 6.18 6.77
N GLN A 33 -23.87 6.87 7.91
CA GLN A 33 -23.03 8.06 8.09
C GLN A 33 -21.55 7.74 7.89
N VAL A 34 -21.04 6.67 8.51
CA VAL A 34 -19.64 6.25 8.35
C VAL A 34 -19.33 5.84 6.91
N ARG A 35 -20.28 5.20 6.20
CA ARG A 35 -20.12 4.89 4.76
C ARG A 35 -19.99 6.15 3.92
N ALA A 36 -20.81 7.18 4.18
CA ALA A 36 -20.74 8.45 3.48
C ALA A 36 -19.42 9.18 3.75
N GLU A 37 -18.96 9.21 5.00
CA GLU A 37 -17.67 9.80 5.37
C GLU A 37 -16.49 9.06 4.74
N ARG A 38 -16.55 7.72 4.70
CA ARG A 38 -15.55 6.90 4.03
C ARG A 38 -15.51 7.18 2.53
N LYS A 39 -16.66 7.23 1.88
CA LYS A 39 -16.76 7.57 0.47
C LYS A 39 -16.15 8.95 0.18
N ALA A 40 -16.43 9.95 1.00
CA ALA A 40 -15.86 11.29 0.85
C ALA A 40 -14.33 11.31 1.04
N LEU A 41 -13.79 10.46 1.93
CA LEU A 41 -12.34 10.28 2.08
C LEU A 41 -11.74 9.65 0.82
N ASP A 42 -12.32 8.58 0.31
CA ASP A 42 -11.87 7.91 -0.91
C ASP A 42 -11.90 8.88 -2.12
N GLU A 43 -12.96 9.67 -2.26
CA GLU A 43 -13.06 10.72 -3.28
C GLU A 43 -11.98 11.80 -3.14
N SER A 44 -11.59 12.16 -1.91
CA SER A 44 -10.52 13.12 -1.67
C SER A 44 -9.14 12.58 -2.03
N ILE A 45 -8.90 11.28 -1.83
CA ILE A 45 -7.67 10.59 -2.21
C ILE A 45 -7.56 10.51 -3.74
N GLU A 46 -8.66 10.15 -4.42
CA GLU A 46 -8.72 10.12 -5.88
C GLU A 46 -8.53 11.50 -6.52
N ALA A 47 -9.01 12.57 -5.86
CA ALA A 47 -8.86 13.94 -6.33
C ALA A 47 -7.39 14.42 -6.35
N GLU A 48 -6.49 13.79 -5.58
CA GLU A 48 -5.05 14.04 -5.64
C GLU A 48 -4.38 13.43 -6.89
N GLY A 49 -5.10 12.54 -7.57
CA GLY A 49 -4.69 11.89 -8.80
C GLY A 49 -4.41 10.40 -8.64
N SER A 50 -4.51 9.68 -9.76
CA SER A 50 -4.43 8.22 -9.78
C SER A 50 -3.11 7.66 -9.25
N ALA A 51 -1.99 8.36 -9.44
CA ALA A 51 -0.70 7.97 -8.88
C ALA A 51 -0.66 8.08 -7.36
N PHE A 52 -1.23 9.16 -6.81
CA PHE A 52 -1.33 9.35 -5.37
C PHE A 52 -2.23 8.28 -4.74
N ALA A 53 -3.43 8.08 -5.29
CA ALA A 53 -4.39 7.08 -4.82
C ALA A 53 -3.78 5.67 -4.83
N ARG A 54 -3.13 5.30 -5.93
CA ARG A 54 -2.45 4.01 -6.05
C ARG A 54 -1.34 3.81 -5.02
N ILE A 55 -0.52 4.82 -4.77
CA ILE A 55 0.58 4.71 -3.80
C ILE A 55 0.04 4.73 -2.36
N TYR A 56 -1.07 5.43 -2.13
CA TYR A 56 -1.79 5.34 -0.86
C TYR A 56 -2.33 3.91 -0.63
N ASP A 57 -2.91 3.25 -1.64
CA ASP A 57 -3.37 1.86 -1.49
C ASP A 57 -2.24 0.90 -1.12
N LEU A 58 -1.05 1.08 -1.72
CA LEU A 58 0.16 0.34 -1.37
C LEU A 58 0.56 0.57 0.09
N TYR A 59 0.48 1.83 0.54
CA TYR A 59 0.78 2.24 1.90
C TYR A 59 -0.20 1.66 2.92
N GLU A 60 -1.50 1.82 2.68
CA GLU A 60 -2.56 1.26 3.52
C GLU A 60 -2.42 -0.26 3.63
N SER A 61 -2.21 -0.93 2.49
CA SER A 61 -1.98 -2.39 2.44
C SER A 61 -0.75 -2.81 3.26
N ALA A 62 0.35 -2.06 3.19
CA ALA A 62 1.54 -2.35 3.98
C ALA A 62 1.28 -2.19 5.48
N LYS A 63 0.61 -1.11 5.88
CA LYS A 63 0.26 -0.83 7.27
C LYS A 63 -0.69 -1.87 7.85
N ASP A 64 -1.74 -2.23 7.14
CA ASP A 64 -2.71 -3.27 7.55
C ASP A 64 -2.04 -4.64 7.70
N ARG A 65 -1.04 -4.92 6.85
CA ARG A 65 -0.22 -6.13 6.94
C ARG A 65 0.90 -6.04 7.96
N GLY A 66 1.17 -4.89 8.57
CA GLY A 66 2.31 -4.71 9.48
C GLY A 66 3.68 -4.77 8.80
N ASN A 67 3.76 -4.42 7.52
CA ASN A 67 5.01 -4.26 6.78
C ASN A 67 5.60 -2.86 6.99
N GLU A 68 6.93 -2.78 7.07
CA GLU A 68 7.66 -1.50 7.23
C GLU A 68 7.63 -0.64 5.97
N HIS A 69 7.68 -1.26 4.80
CA HIS A 69 7.71 -0.59 3.52
C HIS A 69 6.51 -0.97 2.67
N ILE A 70 6.13 -0.08 1.75
CA ILE A 70 5.22 -0.43 0.67
C ILE A 70 5.77 -1.59 -0.14
N ASP A 71 4.88 -2.45 -0.61
CA ASP A 71 5.26 -3.65 -1.35
C ASP A 71 4.66 -3.63 -2.75
N ILE A 72 5.53 -3.57 -3.75
CA ILE A 72 5.16 -3.71 -5.16
C ILE A 72 5.09 -5.21 -5.47
N CYS A 73 3.87 -5.74 -5.55
CA CYS A 73 3.60 -7.14 -5.93
C CYS A 73 2.90 -7.27 -7.29
N GLU A 74 2.77 -8.51 -7.77
CA GLU A 74 2.06 -8.90 -9.00
C GLU A 74 0.61 -8.41 -9.07
N CYS A 75 0.01 -8.26 -7.90
CA CYS A 75 -1.31 -7.69 -7.67
C CYS A 75 -1.46 -6.26 -8.23
N TYR A 76 -0.34 -5.54 -8.37
CA TYR A 76 -0.28 -4.19 -8.89
C TYR A 76 0.34 -4.23 -10.28
N ASP A 77 -0.34 -3.63 -11.25
CA ASP A 77 0.19 -3.51 -12.60
C ASP A 77 1.37 -2.54 -12.64
N TYR A 78 2.59 -3.03 -12.44
CA TYR A 78 3.84 -2.24 -12.44
C TYR A 78 4.50 -2.17 -13.83
N ARG A 79 3.74 -2.40 -14.92
CA ARG A 79 4.29 -2.40 -16.30
C ARG A 79 4.89 -1.08 -16.77
N ASP A 80 4.63 0.01 -16.05
CA ASP A 80 5.35 1.29 -16.20
C ASP A 80 6.17 1.57 -14.93
N GLU A 81 7.29 0.85 -14.80
CA GLU A 81 8.20 1.01 -13.66
C GLU A 81 8.75 2.45 -13.56
N GLY A 82 8.94 3.14 -14.70
CA GLY A 82 9.51 4.49 -14.75
C GLY A 82 8.58 5.53 -14.12
N SER A 83 7.31 5.52 -14.50
CA SER A 83 6.29 6.38 -13.90
C SER A 83 6.12 6.09 -12.42
N LEU A 84 6.10 4.81 -12.04
CA LEU A 84 5.97 4.39 -10.64
C LEU A 84 7.10 4.93 -9.75
N ILE A 85 8.36 4.72 -10.13
CA ILE A 85 9.51 5.20 -9.34
C ILE A 85 9.53 6.74 -9.27
N THR A 86 9.12 7.43 -10.34
CA THR A 86 9.00 8.89 -10.33
C THR A 86 7.97 9.36 -9.31
N CYS A 87 6.78 8.77 -9.30
CA CYS A 87 5.73 9.12 -8.36
C CYS A 87 6.14 8.82 -6.91
N LEU A 88 6.79 7.68 -6.66
CA LEU A 88 7.32 7.35 -5.33
C LEU A 88 8.30 8.41 -4.83
N ARG A 89 9.20 8.89 -5.70
CA ARG A 89 10.16 9.95 -5.37
C ARG A 89 9.45 11.29 -5.09
N GLU A 90 8.48 11.67 -5.91
CA GLU A 90 7.73 12.93 -5.75
C GLU A 90 6.95 13.00 -4.43
N LEU A 91 6.48 11.84 -3.97
CA LEU A 91 5.76 11.65 -2.71
C LEU A 91 6.69 11.46 -1.51
N GLY A 92 8.01 11.36 -1.73
CA GLY A 92 9.00 11.23 -0.67
C GLY A 92 9.07 9.83 -0.07
N ILE A 93 8.75 8.79 -0.83
CA ILE A 93 9.01 7.41 -0.42
C ILE A 93 10.50 7.11 -0.58
N GLU A 94 11.13 6.62 0.48
CA GLU A 94 12.59 6.40 0.52
C GLU A 94 12.98 4.94 0.21
N ALA A 95 12.09 3.99 0.48
CA ALA A 95 12.32 2.57 0.25
C ALA A 95 11.00 1.82 -0.03
N PHE A 96 11.11 0.72 -0.77
CA PHE A 96 10.01 -0.19 -1.08
C PHE A 96 10.51 -1.63 -1.16
N THR A 97 9.59 -2.57 -0.99
CA THR A 97 9.84 -3.98 -1.28
C THR A 97 9.22 -4.39 -2.61
N PHE A 98 9.83 -5.37 -3.27
CA PHE A 98 9.33 -5.95 -4.52
C PHE A 98 9.23 -7.46 -4.39
N SER A 99 8.00 -7.99 -4.33
CA SER A 99 7.71 -9.41 -4.08
C SER A 99 6.99 -10.09 -5.27
N SER A 100 7.60 -10.08 -6.45
CA SER A 100 7.06 -10.75 -7.64
C SER A 100 7.61 -12.17 -7.82
N ARG A 101 6.74 -13.12 -8.13
CA ARG A 101 7.04 -14.51 -8.53
C ARG A 101 6.94 -14.71 -10.05
N TRP A 102 6.65 -13.67 -10.83
CA TRP A 102 6.64 -13.78 -12.30
C TRP A 102 8.04 -14.06 -12.83
N SER A 103 8.10 -14.74 -13.99
CA SER A 103 9.37 -15.04 -14.66
C SER A 103 10.17 -13.78 -15.01
N SER A 104 9.50 -12.63 -15.19
CA SER A 104 10.11 -11.33 -15.47
C SER A 104 10.52 -10.55 -14.21
N ALA A 105 10.36 -11.09 -13.00
CA ALA A 105 10.68 -10.37 -11.76
C ALA A 105 12.14 -9.87 -11.73
N VAL A 106 13.08 -10.66 -12.24
CA VAL A 106 14.49 -10.25 -12.33
C VAL A 106 14.69 -9.07 -13.28
N GLU A 107 13.96 -9.02 -14.40
CA GLU A 107 14.04 -7.92 -15.36
C GLU A 107 13.41 -6.62 -14.84
N SER A 108 12.30 -6.71 -14.09
CA SER A 108 11.73 -5.55 -13.41
C SER A 108 12.65 -5.06 -12.28
N ALA A 109 13.24 -5.97 -11.50
CA ALA A 109 14.24 -5.63 -10.49
C ALA A 109 15.47 -4.93 -11.12
N TRP A 110 15.95 -5.42 -12.26
CA TRP A 110 17.00 -4.76 -13.05
C TRP A 110 16.55 -3.40 -13.62
N THR A 111 15.28 -3.25 -13.92
CA THR A 111 14.73 -1.97 -14.38
C THR A 111 14.70 -0.94 -13.25
N PHE A 112 14.37 -1.32 -12.01
CA PHE A 112 14.48 -0.43 -10.85
C PHE A 112 15.92 0.07 -10.64
N THR A 113 16.94 -0.77 -10.85
CA THR A 113 18.34 -0.31 -10.75
C THR A 113 18.70 0.72 -11.80
N LYS A 114 18.25 0.53 -13.06
CA LYS A 114 18.41 1.53 -14.13
C LYS A 114 17.69 2.85 -13.83
N LEU A 115 16.59 2.81 -13.07
CA LEU A 115 15.83 3.99 -12.63
C LEU A 115 16.41 4.67 -11.38
N GLY A 116 17.60 4.26 -10.94
CA GLY A 116 18.32 4.86 -9.81
C GLY A 116 17.96 4.27 -8.46
N CYS A 117 17.25 3.14 -8.39
CA CYS A 117 17.01 2.45 -7.14
C CYS A 117 18.19 1.54 -6.78
N THR A 118 18.56 1.47 -5.51
CA THR A 118 19.63 0.59 -5.03
C THR A 118 19.04 -0.67 -4.42
N LEU A 119 19.40 -1.84 -4.94
CA LEU A 119 19.04 -3.13 -4.34
C LEU A 119 19.85 -3.32 -3.05
N MET A 120 19.17 -3.33 -1.91
CA MET A 120 19.78 -3.46 -0.58
C MET A 120 19.93 -4.92 -0.14
N GLY A 121 19.17 -5.83 -0.76
CA GLY A 121 19.17 -7.26 -0.43
C GLY A 121 17.77 -7.84 -0.45
N MET A 122 17.60 -8.96 0.24
CA MET A 122 16.30 -9.64 0.42
C MET A 122 15.82 -9.50 1.85
N VAL A 123 14.51 -9.38 2.03
CA VAL A 123 13.82 -9.30 3.32
C VAL A 123 12.62 -10.23 3.34
N GLU A 124 12.19 -10.63 4.54
CA GLU A 124 10.93 -11.33 4.74
C GLU A 124 9.83 -10.31 5.08
N ILE A 125 8.68 -10.41 4.41
CA ILE A 125 7.52 -9.53 4.63
C ILE A 125 6.23 -10.35 4.79
N ASN A 126 5.17 -9.70 5.25
CA ASN A 126 3.81 -10.24 5.20
C ASN A 126 3.24 -10.12 3.78
N SER A 127 2.88 -11.25 3.19
CA SER A 127 2.27 -11.33 1.87
C SER A 127 0.81 -10.86 1.88
N GLN A 128 0.16 -10.86 0.71
CA GLN A 128 -1.27 -10.58 0.62
C GLN A 128 -2.15 -11.74 1.07
N THR A 129 -1.59 -12.94 1.21
CA THR A 129 -2.35 -14.12 1.62
C THR A 129 -2.45 -14.14 3.13
N THR A 130 -3.68 -14.16 3.66
CA THR A 130 -3.91 -14.42 5.08
C THR A 130 -3.59 -15.88 5.39
N ASN A 131 -3.11 -16.15 6.61
CA ASN A 131 -2.93 -17.53 7.05
C ASN A 131 -4.27 -18.30 7.00
N TRP A 132 -4.20 -19.63 6.84
CA TRP A 132 -5.39 -20.47 6.70
C TRP A 132 -6.35 -20.37 7.91
N ASP A 133 -5.81 -20.08 9.10
CA ASP A 133 -6.52 -19.89 10.36
C ASP A 133 -7.07 -18.46 10.54
N GLY A 134 -6.77 -17.57 9.60
CA GLY A 134 -7.15 -16.16 9.64
C GLY A 134 -6.33 -15.31 10.60
N ASP A 135 -5.32 -15.88 11.28
CA ASP A 135 -4.47 -15.14 12.21
C ASP A 135 -3.21 -14.65 11.50
N GLY A 136 -3.26 -13.39 11.04
CA GLY A 136 -2.16 -12.74 10.34
C GLY A 136 -2.00 -13.17 8.89
N TYR A 137 -0.78 -13.03 8.37
CA TYR A 137 -0.46 -13.17 6.96
C TYR A 137 0.67 -14.19 6.74
N GLU A 138 0.61 -14.89 5.61
CA GLU A 138 1.69 -15.74 5.16
C GLU A 138 2.94 -14.91 4.89
N LYS A 139 4.12 -15.47 5.15
CA LYS A 139 5.40 -14.83 4.87
C LYS A 139 5.81 -15.00 3.40
N CYS A 140 6.43 -13.98 2.83
CA CYS A 140 7.12 -14.08 1.54
C CYS A 140 8.46 -13.34 1.55
N HIS A 141 9.29 -13.64 0.55
CA HIS A 141 10.57 -12.98 0.34
C HIS A 141 10.42 -11.88 -0.69
N ALA A 142 11.01 -10.73 -0.40
CA ALA A 142 10.97 -9.57 -1.28
C ALA A 142 12.36 -8.95 -1.40
N TYR A 143 12.62 -8.28 -2.53
CA TYR A 143 13.81 -7.43 -2.68
C TYR A 143 13.56 -6.08 -2.03
N LEU A 144 14.49 -5.62 -1.19
CA LEU A 144 14.44 -4.27 -0.63
C LEU A 144 15.19 -3.31 -1.56
N PHE A 145 14.51 -2.26 -2.01
CA PHE A 145 15.07 -1.19 -2.80
C PHE A 145 15.04 0.13 -2.05
N LYS A 146 16.14 0.89 -2.13
CA LYS A 146 16.21 2.30 -1.72
C LYS A 146 16.09 3.21 -2.94
N ILE A 147 15.25 4.25 -2.85
CA ILE A 147 15.12 5.28 -3.88
C ILE A 147 16.16 6.37 -3.64
N GLN A 148 16.89 6.75 -4.70
CA GLN A 148 17.82 7.88 -4.71
C GLN A 148 17.14 9.17 -5.14
#